data_AF-A0A2E8PXD2-F1
#
_entry.id   AF-A0A2E8PXD2-F1
#
_cell.length_a   1.000
_cell.length_b   1.000
_cell.length_c   1.000
_cell.angle_alpha   90.00
_cell.angle_beta   90.00
_cell.angle_gamma   90.00
#
_symmetry.space_group_name_H-M   'P 1'
#
loop_
_entity.id
_entity.type
_entity.pdbx_description
1 polymer ?
#
loop_
_entity_poly.entity_id
_entity_poly.type
_entity_poly.pdbx_seq_one_letter_code
_entity_poly.pdbx_strand_id
1 'polypeptide(L)'
;MILGIAGFLLAPVQLQADGCYICKPGSSANCKHYCKYRGEDDWENRKKCQKAGCDIGGTASCPTGANYQVCYVDLNSDNPAEYLAFRFRFNLIN
;
A
#
# COMPACT_ATOMS: atom_id res chain seq x y z
N MET A 1 -31.81 33.66 -16.85
CA MET A 1 -32.39 33.20 -15.56
C MET A 1 -32.00 31.74 -15.41
N ILE A 2 -30.97 31.49 -14.57
CA ILE A 2 -30.59 30.25 -13.85
C ILE A 2 -30.61 28.93 -14.65
N LEU A 3 -29.45 28.55 -15.23
CA LEU A 3 -28.54 27.47 -14.76
C LEU A 3 -29.11 26.05 -14.90
N GLY A 4 -28.93 25.45 -16.08
CA GLY A 4 -29.00 24.01 -16.28
C GLY A 4 -27.65 23.38 -15.92
N ILE A 5 -27.42 23.14 -14.64
CA ILE A 5 -26.26 22.39 -14.14
C ILE A 5 -26.30 20.95 -14.69
N ALA A 6 -25.42 20.66 -15.65
CA ALA A 6 -25.02 19.31 -15.97
C ALA A 6 -24.39 18.70 -14.72
N GLY A 7 -25.18 17.91 -13.98
CA GLY A 7 -24.74 17.16 -12.81
C GLY A 7 -23.76 16.07 -13.24
N PHE A 8 -22.49 16.44 -13.37
CA PHE A 8 -21.38 15.49 -13.41
C PHE A 8 -21.35 14.78 -12.07
N LEU A 9 -21.85 13.54 -12.03
CA LEU A 9 -21.71 12.63 -10.90
C LEU A 9 -20.22 12.28 -10.77
N LEU A 10 -19.47 13.12 -10.05
CA LEU A 10 -18.13 12.81 -9.59
C LEU A 10 -18.25 11.75 -8.50
N ALA A 11 -18.14 10.48 -8.87
CA ALA A 11 -17.93 9.42 -7.90
C ALA A 11 -16.66 9.73 -7.09
N PRO A 12 -16.68 9.62 -5.75
CA PRO A 12 -15.49 9.85 -4.95
C PRO A 12 -14.46 8.78 -5.30
N VAL A 13 -13.38 9.18 -5.95
CA VAL A 13 -12.18 8.36 -6.08
C VAL A 13 -11.65 8.19 -4.67
N GLN A 14 -11.79 6.98 -4.12
CA GLN A 14 -11.16 6.60 -2.85
C GLN A 14 -9.64 6.62 -3.09
N LEU A 15 -9.01 7.77 -2.89
CA LEU A 15 -7.56 7.84 -2.70
C LEU A 15 -7.26 7.11 -1.39
N GLN A 16 -7.10 5.79 -1.46
CA GLN A 16 -6.46 5.06 -0.39
C GLN A 16 -5.04 5.59 -0.28
N ALA A 17 -4.74 6.29 0.81
CA ALA A 17 -3.39 6.72 1.11
C ALA A 17 -2.54 5.46 1.33
N ASP A 18 -1.54 5.23 0.48
CA ASP A 18 -0.55 4.19 0.76
C ASP A 18 0.24 4.61 2.01
N GLY A 19 0.22 3.77 3.04
CA GLY A 19 0.91 4.01 4.31
C GLY A 19 2.09 3.05 4.50
N CYS A 20 2.99 3.37 5.43
CA CYS A 20 4.06 2.47 5.81
C CYS A 20 4.07 2.23 7.32
N TYR A 21 4.39 1.01 7.71
CA TYR A 21 4.74 0.69 9.09
C TYR A 21 6.24 0.78 9.29
N ILE A 22 6.66 1.33 10.42
CA ILE A 22 8.05 1.31 10.87
C ILE A 22 8.32 -0.09 11.41
N CYS A 23 9.32 -0.77 10.84
CA CYS A 23 9.77 -2.08 11.32
C CYS A 23 10.85 -1.90 12.38
N LYS A 24 10.74 -2.61 13.51
CA LYS A 24 11.73 -2.58 14.60
C LYS A 24 13.02 -3.33 14.20
N PRO A 25 14.15 -3.02 14.87
CA PRO A 25 15.36 -3.81 14.78
C PRO A 25 15.07 -5.28 15.13
N GLY A 26 15.42 -6.21 14.24
CA GLY A 26 15.07 -7.64 14.35
C GLY A 26 14.05 -8.11 13.31
N SER A 27 13.46 -7.19 12.55
CA SER A 27 12.65 -7.52 11.38
C SER A 27 13.47 -8.18 10.28
N SER A 28 12.80 -8.99 9.45
CA SER A 28 13.42 -9.75 8.36
C SER A 28 14.17 -8.84 7.38
N ALA A 29 15.22 -9.38 6.74
CA ALA A 29 16.05 -8.63 5.79
C ALA A 29 15.23 -7.96 4.67
N ASN A 30 14.14 -8.60 4.27
CA ASN A 30 13.23 -8.16 3.22
C ASN A 30 12.37 -6.96 3.65
N CYS A 31 12.06 -6.83 4.95
CA CYS A 31 11.24 -5.79 5.57
C CYS A 31 12.00 -5.10 6.70
N LYS A 32 13.26 -4.71 6.45
CA LYS A 32 14.17 -4.30 7.53
C LYS A 32 13.82 -2.94 8.14
N HIS A 33 13.35 -1.99 7.32
CA HIS A 33 13.10 -0.63 7.76
C HIS A 33 11.61 -0.28 7.74
N TYR A 34 10.93 -0.56 6.63
CA TYR A 34 9.52 -0.23 6.49
C TYR A 34 8.73 -1.34 5.79
N CYS A 35 7.45 -1.39 6.09
CA CYS A 35 6.49 -2.23 5.39
C CYS A 35 5.36 -1.38 4.83
N LYS A 36 5.30 -1.26 3.50
CA LYS A 36 4.29 -0.49 2.79
C LYS A 36 3.01 -1.30 2.64
N TYR A 37 1.90 -0.70 3.04
CA TYR A 37 0.56 -1.24 2.90
C TYR A 37 -0.31 -0.26 2.12
N ARG A 38 -1.39 -0.78 1.54
CA ARG A 38 -2.37 0.01 0.81
C ARG A 38 -3.68 0.04 1.59
N GLY A 39 -4.27 1.22 1.69
CA GLY A 39 -5.52 1.43 2.41
C GLY A 39 -5.34 1.94 3.82
N GLU A 40 -6.33 1.67 4.66
CA GLU A 40 -6.32 2.18 6.02
C GLU A 40 -5.37 1.38 6.92
N ASP A 41 -4.95 2.03 8.00
CA ASP A 41 -4.20 1.36 9.06
C ASP A 41 -5.15 0.47 9.86
N ASP A 42 -5.29 -0.78 9.43
CA ASP A 42 -6.11 -1.78 10.08
C ASP A 42 -5.28 -2.98 10.59
N TRP A 43 -5.93 -3.81 11.40
CA TRP A 43 -5.33 -5.01 11.96
C TRP A 43 -4.90 -6.04 10.90
N GLU A 44 -5.56 -6.07 9.74
CA GLU A 44 -5.26 -6.99 8.66
C GLU A 44 -3.95 -6.60 7.96
N ASN A 45 -3.79 -5.33 7.62
CA ASN A 45 -2.57 -4.76 7.06
C ASN A 45 -1.38 -4.90 8.02
N ARG A 46 -1.62 -4.71 9.33
CA ARG A 46 -0.61 -4.98 10.36
C ARG A 46 -0.18 -6.45 10.36
N LYS A 47 -1.12 -7.40 10.31
CA LYS A 47 -0.78 -8.83 10.23
C LYS A 47 -0.04 -9.19 8.96
N LYS A 48 -0.40 -8.61 7.81
CA LYS A 48 0.30 -8.85 6.53
C LYS A 48 1.78 -8.48 6.66
N CYS A 49 2.07 -7.32 7.23
CA CYS A 49 3.45 -6.89 7.51
C CYS A 49 4.16 -7.77 8.54
N GLN A 50 3.48 -8.18 9.61
CA GLN A 50 4.05 -9.12 10.59
C GLN A 50 4.37 -10.48 9.96
N LYS A 51 3.50 -10.99 9.09
CA LYS A 51 3.72 -12.23 8.33
C LYS A 51 4.89 -12.11 7.34
N ALA A 52 5.07 -10.93 6.75
CA ALA A 52 6.25 -10.61 5.94
C ALA A 52 7.54 -10.47 6.78
N GLY A 53 7.43 -10.54 8.12
CA GLY A 53 8.56 -10.52 9.05
C GLY A 53 8.92 -9.12 9.54
N CYS A 54 8.03 -8.14 9.41
CA CYS A 54 8.16 -6.81 10.02
C CYS A 54 7.53 -6.79 11.42
N ASP A 55 8.34 -6.58 12.46
CA ASP A 55 7.81 -6.25 13.78
C ASP A 55 7.43 -4.77 13.83
N ILE A 56 6.13 -4.49 13.88
CA ILE A 56 5.61 -3.13 13.73
C ILE A 56 5.88 -2.31 15.00
N GLY A 57 6.67 -1.25 14.87
CA GLY A 57 6.90 -0.23 15.90
C GLY A 57 5.92 0.93 15.86
N GLY A 58 5.30 1.19 14.72
CA GLY A 58 4.35 2.28 14.54
C GLY A 58 4.01 2.51 13.07
N THR A 59 3.23 3.56 12.81
CA THR A 59 2.77 3.96 11.47
C THR A 59 3.51 5.24 11.04
N ALA A 60 3.89 5.33 9.78
CA ALA A 60 4.65 6.43 9.20
C ALA A 60 4.34 6.62 7.71
N SER A 61 4.75 7.77 7.18
CA SER A 61 4.78 7.99 5.74
C SER A 61 5.88 7.15 5.09
N CYS A 62 5.61 6.56 3.94
CA CYS A 62 6.59 5.76 3.23
C CYS A 62 7.77 6.60 2.74
N PRO A 63 9.01 6.27 3.14
CA PRO A 63 10.17 6.95 2.59
C PRO A 63 10.37 6.55 1.12
N THR A 64 10.81 7.50 0.30
CA THR A 64 11.16 7.29 -1.12
C THR A 64 12.66 7.05 -1.32
N GLY A 65 13.46 7.12 -0.26
CA GLY A 65 14.90 6.94 -0.32
C GLY A 65 15.29 5.47 -0.57
N ALA A 66 16.16 5.24 -1.56
CA ALA A 66 16.67 3.90 -1.90
C ALA A 66 17.50 3.22 -0.78
N ASN A 67 17.93 3.99 0.23
CA ASN A 67 18.67 3.48 1.38
C ASN A 67 17.80 2.70 2.38
N TYR A 68 16.48 2.79 2.26
CA TYR A 68 15.54 2.08 3.13
C TYR A 68 15.05 0.80 2.47
N GLN A 69 15.18 -0.31 3.18
CA GLN A 69 14.55 -1.57 2.79
C GLN A 69 13.07 -1.49 3.15
N VAL A 70 12.27 -1.28 2.10
CA VAL A 70 10.81 -1.24 2.18
C VAL A 70 10.26 -2.48 1.51
N CYS A 71 9.49 -3.28 2.24
CA CYS A 71 8.72 -4.35 1.61
C CYS A 71 7.31 -3.86 1.28
N TYR A 72 6.74 -4.41 0.23
CA TYR A 72 5.40 -4.10 -0.23
C TYR A 72 4.52 -5.31 0.10
N VAL A 73 3.60 -5.14 1.03
CA VAL A 73 2.56 -6.14 1.27
C VAL A 73 1.34 -5.74 0.48
N ASP A 74 1.43 -5.87 -0.84
CA ASP A 74 0.26 -5.74 -1.69
C ASP A 74 -0.74 -6.86 -1.33
N LEU A 75 -1.88 -6.39 -0.84
CA LEU A 75 -3.21 -6.98 -0.76
C LEU A 75 -3.32 -8.44 -1.21
N ASN A 76 -3.70 -9.30 -0.26
CA ASN A 76 -4.10 -10.69 -0.50
C ASN A 76 -3.17 -11.49 -1.42
N SER A 77 -2.17 -12.12 -0.82
CA SER A 77 -1.50 -13.29 -1.41
C SER A 77 -2.46 -14.46 -1.75
N ASP A 78 -3.76 -14.29 -1.50
CA ASP A 78 -4.83 -15.25 -1.79
C ASP A 78 -5.57 -14.95 -3.11
N ASN A 79 -5.35 -13.80 -3.77
CA ASN A 79 -6.04 -13.47 -5.03
C ASN A 79 -5.07 -13.18 -6.20
N PRO A 80 -4.65 -14.22 -6.96
CA PRO A 80 -3.69 -14.08 -8.06
C PRO A 80 -4.17 -13.16 -9.19
N ALA A 81 -5.47 -12.85 -9.28
CA ALA A 81 -6.02 -11.95 -10.29
C ALA A 81 -5.57 -10.49 -10.10
N GLU A 82 -5.43 -10.00 -8.86
CA GLU A 82 -4.92 -8.65 -8.61
C GLU A 82 -3.41 -8.54 -8.90
N TYR A 83 -2.63 -9.57 -8.58
CA TYR A 83 -1.21 -9.62 -8.90
C TYR A 83 -0.95 -9.60 -10.41
N LEU A 84 -1.75 -10.33 -11.18
CA LEU A 84 -1.69 -10.30 -12.64
C LEU A 84 -2.13 -8.93 -13.19
N ALA A 85 -3.19 -8.32 -12.64
CA ALA A 85 -3.63 -6.99 -13.05
C ALA A 85 -2.54 -5.92 -12.82
N PHE A 86 -1.81 -5.99 -11.71
CA PHE A 86 -0.67 -5.10 -11.44
C PHE A 86 0.50 -5.33 -12.40
N ARG A 87 0.88 -6.60 -12.64
CA ARG A 87 1.94 -6.93 -13.63
C ARG A 87 1.58 -6.50 -15.05
N PHE A 88 0.32 -6.64 -15.45
CA PHE A 88 -0.15 -6.19 -16.76
C PHE A 88 -0.16 -4.66 -16.88
N ARG A 89 -0.56 -3.93 -15.84
CA ARG A 89 -0.46 -2.46 -15.80
C ARG A 89 0.97 -1.96 -15.95
N PHE A 90 1.95 -2.66 -15.36
CA PHE A 90 3.36 -2.29 -15.50
C PHE A 90 3.92 -2.58 -16.91
N ASN A 91 3.47 -3.65 -17.57
CA ASN A 91 3.91 -4.02 -18.92
C ASN A 91 3.31 -3.12 -20.02
N LEU A 92 2.25 -2.35 -19.73
CA LEU A 92 1.66 -1.39 -20.67
C LEU A 92 2.27 0.02 -20.59
N ILE A 93 3.19 0.25 -19.64
CA ILE A 93 3.88 1.54 -19.44
C ILE A 93 5.37 1.43 -19.80
N ASN A 94 5.86 0.25 -20.21
CA ASN A 94 7.22 0.04 -20.74
C ASN A 94 7.18 -0.34 -22.23
#